data_AF-A0A0G2AEJ4-F1
#
_entry.id   AF-A0A0G2AEJ4-F1
#
_cell.length_a   1.000
_cell.length_b   1.000
_cell.length_c   1.000
_cell.angle_alpha   90.00
_cell.angle_beta   90.00
_cell.angle_gamma   90.00
#
_symmetry.space_group_name_H-M   'P 1'
#
loop_
_entity.id
_entity.type
_entity.pdbx_description
1 polymer ?
#
loop_
_entity_poly.entity_id
_entity_poly.type
_entity_poly.pdbx_seq_one_letter_code
_entity_poly.pdbx_strand_id
1 'polypeptide(L)'
;MAFYAGYAVYAAFPYMSYLPTAPALTALLAQVGLYAGLTLVFYIILRRVVVSDFLYVGIFGTIILSLLGATFLIALAYHVFPVTEVYRFTPAIDLLFAAKQYFFWWFTAPAIGLFFLAR
;
A
#
# COMPACT_ATOMS: atom_id res chain seq x y z
N MET A 1 -8.17 11.96 1.33
CA MET A 1 -7.66 10.60 1.58
C MET A 1 -6.77 10.07 0.46
N ALA A 2 -7.12 10.22 -0.82
CA ALA A 2 -6.29 9.71 -1.94
C ALA A 2 -4.86 10.28 -1.97
N PHE A 3 -4.65 11.57 -1.70
CA PHE A 3 -3.31 12.18 -1.61
C PHE A 3 -2.43 11.52 -0.52
N TYR A 4 -2.98 11.30 0.67
CA TYR A 4 -2.26 10.66 1.77
C TYR A 4 -1.94 9.18 1.48
N ALA A 5 -2.89 8.45 0.91
CA ALA A 5 -2.68 7.06 0.53
C ALA A 5 -1.64 6.93 -0.60
N GLY A 6 -1.73 7.80 -1.62
CA GLY A 6 -0.74 7.89 -2.70
C GLY A 6 0.66 8.25 -2.19
N TYR A 7 0.76 9.16 -1.21
CA TYR A 7 2.03 9.51 -0.57
C TYR A 7 2.65 8.33 0.18
N ALA A 8 1.85 7.58 0.95
CA ALA A 8 2.35 6.41 1.68
C ALA A 8 2.92 5.34 0.73
N VAL A 9 2.27 5.10 -0.41
CA VAL A 9 2.75 4.17 -1.45
C VAL A 9 3.99 4.71 -2.16
N TYR A 10 4.02 6.02 -2.43
CA TYR A 10 5.19 6.69 -3.00
C TYR A 10 6.42 6.56 -2.09
N ALA A 11 6.25 6.75 -0.77
CA ALA A 11 7.33 6.63 0.20
C ALA A 11 7.89 5.21 0.31
N ALA A 12 7.05 4.20 0.09
CA ALA A 12 7.44 2.79 0.09
C ALA A 12 7.89 2.27 -1.30
N PHE A 13 7.92 3.11 -2.33
CA PHE A 13 8.11 2.67 -3.71
C PHE A 13 9.53 2.08 -3.95
N PRO A 14 9.65 0.79 -4.29
CA PRO A 14 10.95 0.11 -4.36
C PRO A 14 11.77 0.49 -5.60
N TYR A 15 11.13 1.09 -6.60
CA TYR A 15 11.68 1.35 -7.92
C TYR A 15 12.15 2.79 -8.11
N MET A 16 12.36 3.54 -7.02
CA MET A 16 12.86 4.92 -7.04
C MET A 16 14.20 5.04 -7.78
N SER A 17 15.06 4.02 -7.71
CA SER A 17 16.37 4.00 -8.40
C SER A 17 16.28 4.01 -9.93
N TYR A 18 15.12 3.66 -10.50
CA TYR A 18 14.91 3.68 -11.95
C TYR A 18 14.45 5.05 -12.46
N LEU A 19 14.14 6.00 -11.58
CA LEU A 19 13.76 7.34 -11.98
C LEU A 19 14.99 8.15 -12.41
N PRO A 20 14.85 9.02 -13.43
CA PRO A 20 15.91 9.96 -13.80
C PRO A 20 16.29 10.83 -12.59
N THR A 21 17.59 10.93 -12.30
CA THR A 21 18.12 11.78 -11.22
C THR A 21 18.70 13.11 -11.74
N ALA A 22 18.95 13.21 -13.04
CA ALA A 22 19.42 14.42 -13.70
C ALA A 22 18.93 14.48 -15.15
N PRO A 23 18.73 15.68 -15.73
CA PRO A 23 18.79 17.02 -15.11
C PRO A 23 17.70 17.26 -14.04
N ALA A 24 17.92 18.22 -13.13
CA ALA A 24 17.03 18.46 -11.97
C ALA A 24 15.55 18.65 -12.35
N LEU A 25 15.27 19.34 -13.47
CA LEU A 25 13.90 19.51 -13.97
C LEU A 25 13.25 18.16 -14.34
N THR A 26 13.98 17.28 -15.03
CA THR A 26 13.47 15.95 -15.41
C THR A 26 13.26 15.05 -14.20
N ALA A 27 14.15 15.12 -13.21
CA ALA A 27 14.02 14.39 -11.96
C ALA A 27 12.78 14.84 -11.18
N LEU A 28 12.56 16.15 -11.08
CA LEU A 28 11.37 16.71 -10.43
C LEU A 28 10.09 16.30 -11.15
N LEU A 29 10.05 16.44 -12.48
CA LEU A 29 8.88 16.03 -13.27
C LEU A 29 8.59 14.52 -13.17
N ALA A 30 9.62 13.68 -13.13
CA ALA A 30 9.45 12.24 -12.96
C ALA A 30 8.90 11.88 -11.58
N GLN A 31 9.39 12.51 -10.51
CA GLN A 31 8.88 12.29 -9.16
C GLN A 31 7.45 12.80 -8.98
N VAL A 32 7.16 14.00 -9.50
CA VAL A 32 5.81 14.58 -9.49
C VAL A 32 4.86 13.72 -10.33
N GLY A 33 5.30 13.25 -11.50
CA GLY A 33 4.52 12.36 -12.36
C GLY A 33 4.21 11.02 -11.69
N LEU A 34 5.19 10.40 -11.02
CA LEU A 34 4.97 9.17 -10.25
C LEU A 34 3.97 9.39 -9.11
N TYR A 35 4.16 10.45 -8.32
CA TYR A 35 3.26 10.77 -7.22
C TYR A 35 1.83 11.06 -7.71
N ALA A 36 1.69 11.83 -8.79
CA ALA A 36 0.40 12.12 -9.41
C ALA A 36 -0.27 10.84 -9.94
N GLY A 37 0.50 9.95 -10.59
CA GLY A 37 0.01 8.66 -11.06
C GLY A 37 -0.49 7.77 -9.93
N LEU A 38 0.30 7.62 -8.86
CA LEU A 38 -0.10 6.84 -7.67
C LEU A 38 -1.33 7.43 -6.99
N THR A 39 -1.38 8.76 -6.85
CA THR A 39 -2.53 9.47 -6.29
C THR A 39 -3.78 9.23 -7.12
N LEU A 40 -3.67 9.26 -8.45
CA LEU A 40 -4.77 9.02 -9.38
C LEU A 40 -5.28 7.57 -9.27
N VAL A 41 -4.38 6.60 -9.18
CA VAL A 41 -4.75 5.18 -8.95
C VAL A 41 -5.56 5.02 -7.65
N PHE A 42 -5.05 5.57 -6.55
CA PHE A 42 -5.77 5.52 -5.27
C PHE A 42 -7.08 6.30 -5.28
N TYR A 43 -7.14 7.41 -6.01
CA TYR A 43 -8.37 8.15 -6.22
C TYR A 43 -9.43 7.31 -6.94
N ILE A 44 -9.07 6.58 -8.01
CA ILE A 44 -10.00 5.69 -8.73
C ILE A 44 -10.52 4.59 -7.81
N ILE A 45 -9.63 3.92 -7.06
CA ILE A 45 -9.99 2.85 -6.13
C ILE A 45 -10.95 3.36 -5.06
N LEU A 46 -10.57 4.45 -4.38
CA LEU A 46 -11.38 5.01 -3.30
C LEU A 46 -12.71 5.58 -3.80
N ARG A 47 -12.71 6.24 -4.96
CA ARG A 47 -13.96 6.76 -5.56
C ARG A 47 -14.93 5.63 -5.86
N ARG A 48 -14.46 4.50 -6.39
CA ARG A 48 -15.31 3.34 -6.67
C ARG A 48 -15.93 2.77 -5.39
N VAL A 49 -15.16 2.71 -4.30
CA VAL A 49 -15.61 2.21 -2.99
C VAL A 49 -16.57 3.17 -2.31
N VAL A 50 -16.30 4.49 -2.34
CA VAL A 50 -17.07 5.51 -1.63
C VAL A 50 -18.37 5.89 -2.35
N VAL A 51 -18.42 5.79 -3.68
CA VAL A 51 -19.63 6.11 -4.46
C VAL A 51 -20.65 4.95 -4.45
N SER A 52 -20.23 3.74 -4.07
CA SER A 52 -21.16 2.63 -3.86
C SER A 52 -21.76 2.75 -2.45
N ASP A 53 -22.97 3.31 -2.35
CA ASP A 53 -23.70 3.47 -1.07
C ASP A 53 -23.99 2.13 -0.36
N PHE A 54 -23.81 1.00 -1.06
CA PHE A 54 -23.84 -0.34 -0.46
C PHE A 54 -22.64 -1.15 -0.96
N LEU A 55 -21.57 -1.17 -0.16
CA LEU A 55 -20.46 -2.08 -0.36
C LEU A 55 -20.94 -3.53 -0.11
N TYR A 56 -21.56 -4.16 -1.10
CA TYR A 56 -21.99 -5.55 -0.99
C TYR A 56 -20.81 -6.47 -1.29
N VAL A 57 -19.99 -6.70 -0.27
CA VAL A 57 -18.89 -7.67 -0.35
C VAL A 57 -19.44 -9.02 0.11
N GLY A 58 -19.48 -10.00 -0.81
CA GLY A 58 -19.84 -11.36 -0.45
C GLY A 58 -18.89 -11.96 0.61
N ILE A 59 -19.32 -13.01 1.33
CA ILE A 59 -18.57 -13.63 2.44
C ILE A 59 -17.09 -13.91 2.07
N PHE A 60 -16.84 -14.48 0.89
CA PHE A 60 -15.48 -14.74 0.43
C PHE A 60 -14.66 -13.46 0.24
N GLY A 61 -15.30 -12.39 -0.25
CA GLY A 61 -14.65 -11.10 -0.39
C GLY A 61 -14.29 -10.50 0.97
N THR A 62 -15.17 -10.62 1.96
CA THR A 62 -14.94 -10.13 3.32
C THR A 62 -13.80 -10.88 4.00
N ILE A 63 -13.71 -12.20 3.81
CA ILE A 63 -12.59 -13.02 4.31
C ILE A 63 -11.27 -12.54 3.72
N ILE A 64 -11.22 -12.36 2.40
CA ILE A 64 -10.00 -11.90 1.71
C ILE A 64 -9.64 -10.48 2.15
N LEU A 65 -10.58 -9.55 2.22
CA LEU A 65 -10.34 -8.18 2.69
C LEU A 65 -9.85 -8.15 4.14
N SER A 66 -10.42 -9.00 5.00
CA SER A 66 -10.01 -9.09 6.40
C SER A 66 -8.58 -9.62 6.53
N LEU A 67 -8.23 -10.64 5.73
CA LEU A 67 -6.87 -11.19 5.70
C LEU A 67 -5.87 -10.16 5.16
N LEU A 68 -6.22 -9.45 4.08
CA LEU A 68 -5.40 -8.37 3.52
C LEU A 68 -5.24 -7.19 4.49
N GLY A 69 -6.31 -6.84 5.22
CA GLY A 69 -6.28 -5.82 6.26
C GLY A 69 -5.41 -6.23 7.46
N ALA A 70 -5.53 -7.47 7.92
CA ALA A 70 -4.70 -7.99 9.01
C ALA A 70 -3.22 -8.05 8.63
N THR A 71 -2.90 -8.56 7.44
CA THR A 71 -1.51 -8.58 6.94
C THR A 71 -0.94 -7.18 6.75
N PHE A 72 -1.75 -6.22 6.29
CA PHE A 72 -1.38 -4.82 6.23
C PHE A 72 -1.04 -4.25 7.62
N LEU A 73 -1.87 -4.49 8.63
CA LEU A 73 -1.62 -4.01 10.00
C LEU A 73 -0.34 -4.61 10.58
N ILE A 74 -0.07 -5.88 10.33
CA ILE A 74 1.17 -6.53 10.77
C ILE A 74 2.37 -5.91 10.04
N ALA A 75 2.29 -5.70 8.73
CA ALA A 75 3.37 -5.05 7.98
C ALA A 75 3.63 -3.61 8.47
N LEU A 76 2.58 -2.87 8.82
CA LEU A 76 2.70 -1.54 9.42
C LEU A 76 3.40 -1.60 10.78
N ALA A 77 3.05 -2.59 11.62
CA ALA A 77 3.68 -2.82 12.92
C ALA A 77 5.17 -3.15 12.81
N TYR A 78 5.60 -3.81 11.75
CA TYR A 78 7.02 -4.15 11.53
C TYR A 78 7.86 -3.01 10.96
N HIS A 79 7.28 -2.22 10.05
CA HIS A 79 8.05 -1.25 9.26
C HIS A 79 7.90 0.20 9.72
N VAL A 80 6.79 0.54 10.37
CA VAL A 80 6.50 1.91 10.83
C VAL A 80 6.65 2.04 12.34
N PHE A 81 6.24 1.02 13.08
CA PHE A 81 6.35 1.02 14.54
C PHE A 81 7.53 0.16 15.01
N PRO A 82 8.21 0.51 16.13
CA PRO A 82 9.31 -0.28 16.67
C PRO A 82 8.82 -1.49 17.48
N VAL A 83 7.84 -2.26 16.96
CA VAL A 83 7.21 -3.35 17.73
C VAL A 83 8.18 -4.49 18.01
N THR A 84 9.17 -4.69 17.14
CA THR A 84 10.22 -5.71 17.32
C THR A 84 11.15 -5.45 18.50
N GLU A 85 11.18 -4.22 19.02
CA GLU A 85 11.93 -3.88 20.24
C GLU A 85 11.20 -4.33 21.51
N VAL A 86 9.88 -4.47 21.44
CA VAL A 86 9.01 -4.79 22.59
C VAL A 86 8.51 -6.24 22.54
N TYR A 87 8.33 -6.79 21.34
CA TYR A 87 7.79 -8.14 21.13
C TYR A 87 8.60 -8.90 20.07
N ARG A 88 9.04 -10.12 20.43
CA ARG A 88 9.67 -11.03 19.48
C ARG A 88 8.64 -11.95 18.86
N PHE A 89 8.42 -11.77 17.57
CA PHE A 89 7.57 -12.65 16.79
C PHE A 89 8.25 -13.98 16.49
N THR A 90 7.47 -14.94 15.98
CA THR A 90 8.01 -16.23 15.55
C THR A 90 8.86 -16.06 14.29
N PRO A 91 9.87 -16.94 14.06
CA PRO A 91 10.74 -16.85 12.90
C PRO A 91 10.00 -16.85 11.55
N ALA A 92 8.84 -17.49 11.48
CA ALA A 92 8.00 -17.52 10.28
C ALA A 92 7.43 -16.13 9.94
N ILE A 93 6.95 -15.39 10.95
CA ILE A 93 6.41 -14.04 10.75
C ILE A 93 7.55 -13.06 10.45
N ASP A 94 8.68 -13.19 11.13
CA ASP A 94 9.88 -12.39 10.81
C ASP A 94 10.34 -12.59 9.36
N LEU A 95 10.34 -13.83 8.85
CA LEU A 95 10.73 -14.08 7.46
C LEU A 95 9.78 -13.40 6.46
N LEU A 96 8.49 -13.36 6.76
CA LEU A 96 7.45 -12.75 5.92
C LEU A 96 7.44 -11.22 5.94
N PHE A 97 7.69 -10.60 7.11
CA PHE A 97 7.50 -9.17 7.33
C PHE A 97 8.77 -8.38 7.64
N ALA A 98 9.92 -9.01 7.94
CA ALA A 98 11.15 -8.27 8.20
C ALA A 98 11.77 -7.67 6.92
N ALA A 99 11.54 -8.30 5.77
CA ALA A 99 12.12 -7.87 4.51
C ALA A 99 11.42 -6.60 3.97
N LYS A 100 12.09 -5.44 4.14
CA LYS A 100 11.59 -4.11 3.71
C LYS A 100 11.14 -4.03 2.25
N GLN A 101 11.73 -4.85 1.38
CA GLN A 101 11.37 -4.94 -0.04
C GLN A 101 9.91 -5.36 -0.29
N TYR A 102 9.29 -6.10 0.64
CA TYR A 102 7.90 -6.52 0.51
C TYR A 102 6.90 -5.52 1.09
N PHE A 103 7.37 -4.51 1.82
CA PHE A 103 6.49 -3.54 2.47
C PHE A 103 5.56 -2.85 1.48
N PHE A 104 6.09 -2.44 0.32
CA PHE A 104 5.29 -1.87 -0.78
C PHE A 104 4.12 -2.78 -1.20
N TRP A 105 4.40 -4.07 -1.36
CA TRP A 105 3.42 -5.05 -1.79
C TRP A 105 2.37 -5.31 -0.70
N TRP A 106 2.80 -5.43 0.56
CA TRP A 106 1.88 -5.53 1.70
C TRP A 106 1.01 -4.29 1.87
N PHE A 107 1.53 -3.10 1.54
CA PHE A 107 0.78 -1.85 1.57
C PHE A 107 -0.23 -1.75 0.42
N THR A 108 0.13 -2.23 -0.77
CA THR A 108 -0.68 -2.10 -1.99
C THR A 108 -1.71 -3.22 -2.14
N ALA A 109 -1.45 -4.40 -1.60
CA ALA A 109 -2.33 -5.57 -1.65
C ALA A 109 -3.78 -5.32 -1.18
N PRO A 110 -4.05 -4.67 -0.02
CA PRO A 110 -5.43 -4.36 0.38
C PRO A 110 -6.13 -3.39 -0.58
N ALA A 111 -5.41 -2.44 -1.19
CA ALA A 111 -5.98 -1.52 -2.17
C ALA A 111 -6.40 -2.26 -3.45
N ILE A 112 -5.59 -3.21 -3.90
CA ILE A 112 -5.92 -4.10 -5.03
C ILE A 112 -7.11 -4.99 -4.67
N GLY A 113 -7.12 -5.57 -3.47
CA GLY A 113 -8.25 -6.36 -2.97
C GLY A 113 -9.55 -5.57 -3.01
N LEU A 114 -9.54 -4.35 -2.46
CA LEU A 114 -10.69 -3.45 -2.52
C LEU A 114 -11.15 -3.19 -3.96
N PHE A 115 -10.22 -2.95 -4.89
CA PHE A 115 -10.58 -2.70 -6.29
C PHE A 115 -11.32 -3.87 -6.96
N PHE A 116 -10.94 -5.11 -6.69
CA PHE A 116 -11.58 -6.27 -7.34
C PHE A 116 -12.81 -6.77 -6.60
N LEU A 117 -12.82 -6.69 -5.27
CA LEU A 117 -13.84 -7.29 -4.42
C LEU A 117 -14.97 -6.32 -4.05
N ALA A 118 -14.74 -5.00 -4.10
CA ALA A 118 -15.82 -4.02 -4.01
C ALA A 118 -16.56 -3.95 -5.35
N ARG A 119 -17.75 -4.57 -5.40
CA ARG A 119 -18.70 -4.45 -6.49
C ARG A 119 -19.98 -3.83 -5.98
#